data_AF-A0A841PXP5-F1
#
_entry.id   AF-A0A841PXP5-F1
#
_cell.length_a   1.000
_cell.length_b   1.000
_cell.length_c   1.000
_cell.angle_alpha   90.00
_cell.angle_beta   90.00
_cell.angle_gamma   90.00
#
_symmetry.space_group_name_H-M   'P 1'
#
loop_
_entity.id
_entity.type
_entity.pdbx_description
1 polymer ?
#
loop_
_entity_poly.entity_id
_entity_poly.type
_entity_poly.pdbx_seq_one_letter_code
_entity_poly.pdbx_strand_id
1 'polypeptide(L)'
;MIGWLIIACEVGFWVLVLSGLVARYVFNQKRISAILLICTPIVDIVLLIATFIDLKNGATASIVHGIAAIYIGVSVAFGHRMIKWADEQFVHRFLNGKKPAKIKKHGKEHAKEERAGWYRHLLSWLIGGGILIGIILYINNDIQTEALLRTLKVWSMVLVIDFFISFSYTLFPKKA
;
A
#
# COMPACT_ATOMS: atom_id res chain seq x y z
N MET A 1 26.57 -7.36 5.57
CA MET A 1 25.99 -7.12 6.91
C MET A 1 24.51 -6.74 6.84
N ILE A 2 24.13 -5.73 6.03
CA ILE A 2 22.73 -5.23 5.96
C ILE A 2 21.77 -6.18 5.22
N GLY A 3 22.25 -7.04 4.31
CA GLY A 3 21.40 -8.07 3.70
C GLY A 3 20.72 -9.01 4.72
N TRP A 4 21.40 -9.30 5.83
CA TRP A 4 20.80 -10.04 6.96
C TRP A 4 19.71 -9.23 7.68
N LEU A 5 19.84 -7.90 7.74
CA LEU A 5 18.82 -7.01 8.29
C LEU A 5 17.58 -6.98 7.38
N ILE A 6 17.77 -6.92 6.05
CA ILE A 6 16.67 -7.01 5.08
C ILE A 6 15.92 -8.33 5.25
N ILE A 7 16.65 -9.45 5.30
CA ILE A 7 16.04 -10.78 5.50
C ILE A 7 15.34 -10.86 6.85
N ALA A 8 15.93 -10.33 7.93
CA ALA A 8 15.31 -10.31 9.25
C ALA A 8 14.03 -9.46 9.28
N CYS A 9 14.03 -8.30 8.60
CA CYS A 9 12.85 -7.46 8.43
C CYS A 9 11.77 -8.16 7.60
N GLU A 10 12.13 -8.85 6.51
CA GLU A 10 11.19 -9.60 5.67
C GLU A 10 10.55 -10.74 6.48
N VAL A 11 11.36 -11.50 7.23
CA VAL A 11 10.87 -12.56 8.12
C VAL A 11 9.98 -11.98 9.22
N GLY A 12 10.41 -10.89 9.85
CA GLY A 12 9.64 -10.19 10.88
C GLY A 12 8.29 -9.68 10.36
N PHE A 13 8.27 -9.13 9.14
CA PHE A 13 7.05 -8.71 8.45
C PHE A 13 6.08 -9.88 8.28
N TRP A 14 6.53 -11.01 7.73
CA TRP A 14 5.66 -12.18 7.54
C TRP A 14 5.17 -12.75 8.87
N VAL A 15 6.04 -12.81 9.89
CA VAL A 15 5.65 -13.25 11.23
C VAL A 15 4.58 -12.35 11.83
N LEU A 16 4.71 -11.03 11.71
CA LEU A 16 3.73 -10.06 12.23
C LEU A 16 2.39 -10.17 11.49
N VAL A 17 2.42 -10.25 10.15
CA VAL A 17 1.21 -10.42 9.33
C VAL A 17 0.49 -11.72 9.72
N LEU A 18 1.21 -12.85 9.74
CA LEU A 18 0.62 -14.15 10.02
C LEU A 18 0.04 -14.18 11.45
N SER A 19 0.81 -13.70 12.43
CA SER A 19 0.36 -13.62 13.83
C SER A 19 -0.83 -12.68 13.98
N GLY A 20 -0.84 -11.55 13.28
CA GLY A 20 -1.94 -10.59 13.27
C GLY A 20 -3.23 -11.18 12.69
N LEU A 21 -3.13 -11.98 11.63
CA LEU A 21 -4.27 -12.68 11.01
C LEU A 21 -4.76 -13.84 11.89
N VAL A 22 -3.84 -14.63 12.47
CA VAL A 22 -4.19 -15.72 13.40
C VAL A 22 -4.89 -15.16 14.64
N ALA A 23 -4.37 -14.08 15.25
CA ALA A 23 -5.02 -13.40 16.36
C ALA A 23 -6.43 -12.91 16.00
N ARG A 24 -6.62 -12.45 14.76
CA ARG A 24 -7.90 -11.93 14.28
C ARG A 24 -8.94 -13.02 14.05
N TYR A 25 -8.56 -14.11 13.41
CA TYR A 25 -9.50 -15.09 12.87
C TYR A 25 -9.61 -16.35 13.71
N VAL A 26 -8.53 -16.78 14.35
CA VAL A 26 -8.53 -17.95 15.25
C VAL A 26 -8.97 -17.54 16.64
N PHE A 27 -8.39 -16.46 17.17
CA PHE A 27 -8.64 -16.01 18.54
C PHE A 27 -9.72 -14.92 18.65
N ASN A 28 -10.22 -14.41 17.53
CA ASN A 28 -11.20 -13.30 17.47
C ASN A 28 -10.76 -12.02 18.23
N GLN A 29 -9.46 -11.85 18.45
CA GLN A 29 -8.85 -10.76 19.21
C GLN A 29 -8.50 -9.58 18.30
N LYS A 30 -9.51 -8.78 17.97
CA LYS A 30 -9.37 -7.65 17.02
C LYS A 30 -8.34 -6.61 17.45
N ARG A 31 -8.16 -6.36 18.76
CA ARG A 31 -7.19 -5.39 19.28
C ARG A 31 -5.74 -5.84 19.07
N ILE A 32 -5.44 -7.09 19.41
CA ILE A 32 -4.09 -7.68 19.24
C ILE A 32 -3.75 -7.75 17.74
N SER A 33 -4.71 -8.17 16.91
CA SER A 33 -4.56 -8.14 15.46
C SER A 33 -4.25 -6.74 14.93
N ALA A 34 -5.00 -5.72 15.36
CA ALA A 34 -4.79 -4.35 14.91
C ALA A 34 -3.38 -3.83 15.30
N ILE A 35 -2.92 -4.12 16.52
CA ILE A 35 -1.57 -3.74 16.96
C ILE A 35 -0.52 -4.44 16.09
N LEU A 36 -0.62 -5.77 15.90
CA LEU A 36 0.33 -6.53 15.10
C LEU A 36 0.37 -6.09 13.63
N LEU A 37 -0.79 -5.79 13.04
CA LEU A 37 -0.89 -5.30 11.66
C LEU A 37 -0.44 -3.83 11.52
N ILE A 38 -0.47 -3.02 12.58
CA ILE A 38 0.12 -1.67 12.57
C ILE A 38 1.65 -1.75 12.74
N CYS A 39 2.17 -2.79 13.40
CA CYS A 39 3.61 -3.01 13.45
C CYS A 39 4.20 -3.33 12.07
N THR A 40 3.43 -3.85 11.10
CA THR A 40 3.97 -4.18 9.78
C THR A 40 4.47 -2.94 9.00
N PRO A 41 3.69 -1.85 8.83
CA PRO A 41 4.22 -0.63 8.21
C PRO A 41 5.34 0.02 9.03
N ILE A 42 5.42 -0.21 10.35
CA ILE A 42 6.56 0.27 11.16
C ILE A 42 7.83 -0.47 10.77
N VAL A 43 7.78 -1.79 10.60
CA VAL A 43 8.92 -2.58 10.12
C VAL A 43 9.32 -2.15 8.70
N ASP A 44 8.35 -1.87 7.83
CA ASP A 44 8.62 -1.36 6.47
C ASP A 44 9.32 0.02 6.51
N ILE A 45 8.92 0.92 7.43
CA ILE A 45 9.61 2.21 7.63
C ILE A 45 11.06 1.97 8.09
N VAL A 46 11.30 1.03 9.00
CA VAL A 46 12.66 0.69 9.46
C VAL A 46 13.49 0.16 8.29
N LEU A 47 12.92 -0.70 7.44
CA LEU A 47 13.58 -1.22 6.24
C LEU A 47 13.91 -0.09 5.25
N LEU A 48 13.01 0.88 5.10
CA LEU A 48 13.21 2.05 4.25
C LEU A 48 14.32 2.97 4.79
N ILE A 49 14.40 3.16 6.12
CA ILE A 49 15.50 3.88 6.76
C ILE A 49 16.83 3.13 6.59
N ALA A 50 16.84 1.81 6.76
CA ALA A 50 18.03 1.00 6.53
C ALA A 50 18.51 1.12 5.08
N THR A 51 17.58 1.10 4.12
CA THR A 51 17.86 1.32 2.70
C THR A 51 18.46 2.71 2.46
N PHE A 52 17.93 3.74 3.11
CA PHE A 52 18.44 5.09 3.00
C PHE A 52 19.88 5.22 3.52
N ILE A 53 20.20 4.55 4.63
CA ILE A 53 21.57 4.49 5.16
C ILE A 53 22.49 3.73 4.20
N ASP A 54 22.00 2.64 3.59
CA ASP A 54 22.74 1.85 2.62
C ASP A 54 23.09 2.66 1.36
N LEU A 55 22.12 3.41 0.83
CA LEU A 55 22.31 4.36 -0.26
C LEU A 55 23.34 5.44 0.09
N LYS A 56 23.29 5.97 1.31
CA LYS A 56 24.29 6.95 1.77
C LYS A 56 25.71 6.37 1.83
N ASN A 57 25.84 5.07 2.09
CA ASN A 57 27.11 4.36 2.09
C ASN A 57 27.59 3.98 0.67
N GLY A 58 26.87 4.39 -0.38
CA GLY A 58 27.24 4.19 -1.78
C GLY A 58 26.62 2.96 -2.45
N ALA A 59 25.65 2.30 -1.81
CA ALA A 59 24.91 1.22 -2.44
C ALA A 59 23.93 1.73 -3.50
N THR A 60 23.64 0.93 -4.51
CA THR A 60 22.69 1.28 -5.58
C THR A 60 21.26 0.88 -5.20
N ALA A 61 20.29 1.77 -5.43
CA ALA A 61 18.90 1.44 -5.16
C ALA A 61 18.40 0.38 -6.14
N SER A 62 17.85 -0.71 -5.61
CA SER A 62 17.09 -1.69 -6.39
C SER A 62 15.61 -1.32 -6.52
N ILE A 63 14.94 -1.92 -7.50
CA ILE A 63 13.49 -1.85 -7.72
C ILE A 63 12.72 -2.29 -6.46
N VAL A 64 13.26 -3.24 -5.71
CA VAL A 64 12.65 -3.76 -4.46
C VAL A 64 12.34 -2.63 -3.48
N HIS A 65 13.26 -1.67 -3.33
CA HIS A 65 13.08 -0.52 -2.46
C HIS A 65 11.99 0.44 -2.96
N GLY A 66 11.90 0.60 -4.29
CA GLY A 66 10.81 1.35 -4.93
C GLY A 66 9.44 0.73 -4.63
N ILE A 67 9.35 -0.59 -4.73
CA ILE A 67 8.11 -1.34 -4.43
C ILE A 67 7.76 -1.24 -2.94
N ALA A 68 8.73 -1.26 -2.03
CA ALA A 68 8.49 -1.10 -0.60
C ALA A 68 7.84 0.26 -0.27
N ALA A 69 8.33 1.36 -0.86
CA ALA A 69 7.72 2.68 -0.68
C ALA A 69 6.29 2.75 -1.25
N ILE A 70 6.05 2.11 -2.40
CA ILE A 70 4.68 1.96 -2.95
C ILE A 70 3.81 1.20 -1.97
N TYR A 71 4.31 0.08 -1.43
CA TYR A 71 3.58 -0.77 -0.48
C TYR A 71 3.17 0.01 0.77
N ILE A 72 4.07 0.80 1.36
CA ILE A 72 3.75 1.69 2.49
C ILE A 72 2.64 2.67 2.12
N GLY A 73 2.76 3.36 0.98
CA GLY A 73 1.75 4.31 0.52
C GLY A 73 0.38 3.66 0.32
N VAL A 74 0.34 2.48 -0.30
CA VAL A 74 -0.90 1.70 -0.51
C VAL A 74 -1.47 1.22 0.82
N SER A 75 -0.62 0.72 1.71
CA SER A 75 -1.02 0.23 3.03
C SER A 75 -1.68 1.33 3.87
N VAL A 76 -1.13 2.55 3.87
CA VAL A 76 -1.74 3.69 4.59
C VAL A 76 -3.05 4.13 3.94
N ALA A 77 -3.10 4.25 2.61
CA ALA A 77 -4.28 4.76 1.91
C ALA A 77 -5.45 3.76 1.86
N PHE A 78 -5.17 2.46 1.75
CA PHE A 78 -6.18 1.42 1.58
C PHE A 78 -6.33 0.48 2.78
N GLY A 79 -5.38 0.47 3.72
CA GLY A 79 -5.31 -0.52 4.80
C GLY A 79 -6.58 -0.62 5.64
N HIS A 80 -7.15 0.51 6.07
CA HIS A 80 -8.38 0.49 6.86
C HIS A 80 -9.57 -0.15 6.11
N ARG A 81 -9.69 0.11 4.79
CA ARG A 81 -10.74 -0.50 3.96
C ARG A 81 -10.46 -1.98 3.70
N MET A 82 -9.21 -2.36 3.43
CA MET A 82 -8.85 -3.76 3.22
C MET A 82 -9.15 -4.60 4.46
N ILE A 83 -8.80 -4.07 5.64
CA ILE A 83 -9.10 -4.71 6.93
C ILE A 83 -10.62 -4.84 7.13
N LYS A 84 -11.39 -3.78 6.90
CA LYS A 84 -12.86 -3.81 7.02
C LYS A 84 -13.49 -4.81 6.05
N TRP A 85 -13.03 -4.82 4.81
CA TRP A 85 -13.48 -5.77 3.79
C TRP A 85 -13.17 -7.21 4.21
N ALA A 86 -11.96 -7.47 4.70
CA ALA A 86 -11.55 -8.80 5.14
C ALA A 86 -12.38 -9.27 6.36
N ASP A 87 -12.72 -8.36 7.28
CA ASP A 87 -13.66 -8.64 8.38
C ASP A 87 -15.06 -9.03 7.88
N GLU A 88 -15.61 -8.25 6.95
CA GLU A 88 -16.93 -8.52 6.38
C GLU A 88 -16.97 -9.88 5.66
N GLN A 89 -15.92 -10.24 4.93
CA GLN A 89 -15.79 -11.55 4.29
C GLN A 89 -15.69 -12.69 5.31
N PHE A 90 -14.92 -12.50 6.39
CA PHE A 90 -14.78 -13.51 7.43
C PHE A 90 -16.11 -13.76 8.15
N VAL A 91 -16.82 -12.70 8.52
CA VAL A 91 -18.15 -12.78 9.14
C VAL A 91 -19.14 -13.48 8.20
N HIS A 92 -19.09 -13.20 6.91
CA HIS A 92 -19.95 -13.88 5.93
C HIS A 92 -19.62 -15.38 5.80
N ARG A 93 -18.34 -15.73 5.68
CA ARG A 93 -17.90 -17.10 5.39
C ARG A 93 -17.91 -18.04 6.60
N PHE A 94 -17.60 -17.52 7.79
CA PHE A 94 -17.44 -18.34 9.01
C PHE A 94 -18.53 -18.12 10.06
N LEU A 95 -19.23 -16.98 10.05
CA LEU A 95 -20.27 -16.66 11.03
C LEU A 95 -21.69 -16.59 10.42
N ASN A 96 -21.88 -17.12 9.21
CA ASN A 96 -23.15 -17.05 8.45
C ASN A 96 -23.75 -15.63 8.39
N GLY A 97 -22.91 -14.60 8.43
CA GLY A 97 -23.34 -13.21 8.39
C GLY A 97 -23.89 -12.80 7.03
N LYS A 98 -24.61 -11.67 7.00
CA LYS A 98 -25.17 -11.11 5.77
C LYS A 98 -24.09 -10.91 4.71
N LYS A 99 -24.42 -11.23 3.46
CA LYS A 99 -23.53 -11.11 2.30
C LYS A 99 -22.99 -9.66 2.22
N PRO A 100 -21.66 -9.45 2.08
CA PRO A 100 -21.09 -8.11 2.01
C PRO A 100 -21.78 -7.32 0.89
N ALA A 101 -22.13 -6.07 1.18
CA ALA A 101 -22.87 -5.22 0.25
C ALA A 101 -22.10 -5.13 -1.07
N LYS A 102 -22.73 -5.56 -2.18
CA LYS A 102 -22.13 -5.43 -3.51
C LYS A 102 -21.98 -3.95 -3.84
N ILE A 103 -20.78 -3.56 -4.30
CA ILE A 103 -20.53 -2.27 -4.94
C ILE A 103 -21.59 -2.09 -6.02
N LYS A 104 -22.42 -1.04 -5.92
CA LYS A 104 -23.53 -0.82 -6.84
C LYS A 104 -22.95 -0.43 -8.21
N LYS A 105 -23.26 -1.23 -9.24
CA LYS A 105 -22.57 -1.20 -10.56
C LYS A 105 -23.04 -0.08 -11.51
N HIS A 106 -24.03 0.73 -11.15
CA HIS A 106 -24.69 1.66 -12.08
C HIS A 106 -24.99 3.03 -11.45
N GLY A 107 -24.97 4.07 -12.29
CA GLY A 107 -25.42 5.42 -11.95
C GLY A 107 -24.39 6.31 -11.21
N LYS A 108 -24.89 7.41 -10.63
CA LYS A 108 -24.08 8.45 -9.96
C LYS A 108 -23.31 7.96 -8.73
N GLU A 109 -23.81 6.91 -8.05
CA GLU A 109 -23.13 6.29 -6.90
C GLU A 109 -21.82 5.59 -7.33
N HIS A 110 -21.80 4.91 -8.48
CA HIS A 110 -20.60 4.27 -9.02
C HIS A 110 -19.51 5.30 -9.35
N ALA A 111 -19.87 6.40 -10.02
CA ALA A 111 -18.93 7.49 -10.32
C ALA A 111 -18.39 8.20 -9.06
N LYS A 112 -19.11 8.14 -7.92
CA LYS A 112 -18.62 8.66 -6.64
C LYS A 112 -17.63 7.70 -5.98
N GLU A 113 -17.89 6.40 -6.03
CA GLU A 113 -16.98 5.39 -5.51
C GLU A 113 -15.66 5.32 -6.30
N GLU A 114 -15.71 5.43 -7.63
CA GLU A 114 -14.51 5.48 -8.48
C GLU A 114 -13.67 6.72 -8.15
N ARG A 115 -14.28 7.91 -8.03
CA ARG A 115 -13.58 9.12 -7.60
C ARG A 115 -12.96 8.98 -6.21
N ALA A 116 -13.70 8.39 -5.26
CA ALA A 116 -13.15 8.10 -3.94
C ALA A 116 -11.98 7.10 -4.01
N GLY A 117 -12.04 6.12 -4.93
CA GLY A 117 -10.93 5.20 -5.24
C GLY A 117 -9.70 5.96 -5.74
N TRP A 118 -9.90 6.85 -6.71
CA TRP A 118 -8.83 7.68 -7.25
C TRP A 118 -8.20 8.60 -6.19
N TYR A 119 -8.98 9.27 -5.35
CA TYR A 119 -8.41 10.09 -4.26
C TYR A 119 -7.55 9.27 -3.29
N ARG A 120 -7.89 8.00 -3.06
CA ARG A 120 -7.06 7.10 -2.24
C ARG A 120 -5.81 6.67 -2.98
N HIS A 121 -5.90 6.40 -4.28
CA HIS A 121 -4.73 6.13 -5.10
C HIS A 121 -3.78 7.34 -5.15
N LEU A 122 -4.33 8.55 -5.25
CA LEU A 122 -3.58 9.80 -5.14
C LEU A 122 -2.93 9.96 -3.76
N LEU A 123 -3.66 9.69 -2.67
CA LEU A 123 -3.10 9.76 -1.32
C LEU A 123 -1.98 8.73 -1.12
N SER A 124 -2.14 7.52 -1.66
CA SER A 124 -1.11 6.49 -1.69
C SER A 124 0.14 6.96 -2.42
N TRP A 125 -0.04 7.55 -3.61
CA TRP A 125 1.03 8.11 -4.41
C TRP A 125 1.72 9.30 -3.75
N LEU A 126 0.98 10.19 -3.08
CA LEU A 126 1.57 11.31 -2.35
C LEU A 126 2.46 10.83 -1.21
N ILE A 127 2.04 9.81 -0.47
CA ILE A 127 2.82 9.25 0.64
C ILE A 127 4.04 8.51 0.10
N GLY A 128 3.83 7.47 -0.72
CA GLY A 128 4.93 6.64 -1.21
C GLY A 128 5.86 7.39 -2.17
N GLY A 129 5.28 8.18 -3.07
CA GLY A 129 6.02 9.00 -4.03
C GLY A 129 6.75 10.15 -3.35
N GLY A 130 6.16 10.78 -2.33
CA GLY A 130 6.84 11.78 -1.51
C GLY A 130 8.07 11.21 -0.80
N ILE A 131 7.97 10.00 -0.25
CA ILE A 131 9.12 9.30 0.34
C ILE A 131 10.21 9.04 -0.71
N LEU A 132 9.84 8.52 -1.89
CA LEU A 132 10.80 8.25 -2.97
C LEU A 132 11.50 9.53 -3.45
N ILE A 133 10.74 10.61 -3.70
CA ILE A 133 11.29 11.91 -4.10
C ILE A 133 12.21 12.45 -3.02
N GLY A 134 11.83 12.35 -1.73
CA GLY A 134 12.68 12.77 -0.62
C GLY A 134 14.03 12.04 -0.60
N ILE A 135 14.02 10.72 -0.83
CA ILE A 135 15.25 9.92 -0.93
C ILE A 135 16.09 10.35 -2.13
N ILE A 136 15.48 10.54 -3.31
CA ILE A 136 16.16 10.94 -4.54
C ILE A 136 16.85 12.31 -4.37
N LEU A 137 16.10 13.31 -3.89
CA LEU A 137 16.61 14.67 -3.69
C LEU A 137 17.74 14.72 -2.67
N TYR A 138 17.69 13.87 -1.64
CA TYR A 138 18.70 13.86 -0.59
C TYR A 138 20.00 13.16 -1.02
N ILE A 139 19.91 12.04 -1.76
CA ILE A 139 21.09 11.31 -2.24
C ILE A 139 21.83 12.10 -3.33
N ASN A 140 21.09 12.87 -4.15
CA ASN A 140 21.64 13.73 -5.20
C ASN A 140 22.64 13.01 -6.14
N ASN A 141 22.34 11.74 -6.45
CA ASN A 141 23.14 10.90 -7.34
C ASN A 141 22.21 10.12 -8.28
N ASP A 142 22.28 10.43 -9.57
CA ASP A 142 21.38 9.86 -10.58
C ASP A 142 21.58 8.35 -10.77
N ILE A 143 22.82 7.86 -10.71
CA ILE A 143 23.14 6.44 -10.95
C ILE A 143 22.59 5.57 -9.81
N GLN A 144 22.69 6.04 -8.57
CA GLN A 144 22.21 5.29 -7.41
C GLN A 144 20.69 5.29 -7.28
N THR A 145 20.01 6.30 -7.84
CA THR A 145 18.57 6.51 -7.65
C THR A 145 17.73 6.23 -8.91
N GLU A 146 18.36 5.82 -10.01
CA GLU A 146 17.71 5.54 -11.29
C GLU A 146 16.53 4.55 -11.15
N ALA A 147 16.70 3.48 -10.37
CA ALA A 147 15.63 2.51 -10.14
C ALA A 147 14.42 3.11 -9.41
N LEU A 148 14.65 4.03 -8.47
CA LEU A 148 13.59 4.73 -7.73
C LEU A 148 12.85 5.68 -8.65
N LEU A 149 13.58 6.44 -9.47
CA LEU A 149 13.01 7.33 -10.49
C LEU A 149 12.18 6.56 -11.51
N ARG A 150 12.67 5.43 -12.02
CA ARG A 150 11.92 4.58 -12.95
C ARG A 150 10.63 4.06 -12.32
N THR A 151 10.71 3.60 -11.07
CA THR A 151 9.55 3.10 -10.32
C THR A 151 8.52 4.21 -10.12
N LEU A 152 8.96 5.41 -9.71
CA LEU A 152 8.11 6.58 -9.55
C LEU A 152 7.43 7.00 -10.86
N LYS A 153 8.17 6.97 -11.98
CA LYS A 153 7.67 7.35 -13.31
C LYS A 153 6.62 6.36 -13.84
N VAL A 154 6.84 5.07 -13.64
CA VAL A 154 5.84 4.04 -13.98
C VAL A 154 4.60 4.22 -13.10
N TRP A 155 4.78 4.42 -11.80
CA TRP A 155 3.65 4.57 -10.88
C TRP A 155 2.83 5.84 -11.13
N SER A 156 3.49 6.96 -11.45
CA SER A 156 2.79 8.20 -11.83
C SER A 156 2.03 8.05 -13.14
N MET A 157 2.57 7.33 -14.13
CA MET A 157 1.87 7.03 -15.37
C MET A 157 0.59 6.21 -15.10
N VAL A 158 0.67 5.20 -14.23
CA VAL A 158 -0.50 4.41 -13.80
C VAL A 158 -1.53 5.30 -13.11
N LEU A 159 -1.11 6.22 -12.24
CA LEU A 159 -2.01 7.18 -11.58
C LEU A 159 -2.71 8.12 -12.56
N VAL A 160 -2.00 8.58 -13.59
CA VAL A 160 -2.57 9.43 -14.65
C VAL A 160 -3.59 8.64 -15.48
N ILE A 161 -3.27 7.41 -15.85
CA ILE A 161 -4.23 6.54 -16.57
C ILE A 161 -5.47 6.29 -15.71
N ASP A 162 -5.28 5.98 -14.43
CA ASP A 162 -6.38 5.77 -13.48
C ASP A 162 -7.23 7.03 -13.27
N PHE A 163 -6.60 8.22 -13.31
CA PHE A 163 -7.31 9.50 -13.32
C PHE A 163 -8.23 9.61 -14.53
N PHE A 164 -7.71 9.39 -15.74
CA PHE A 164 -8.51 9.47 -16.95
C PHE A 164 -9.66 8.47 -16.95
N ILE A 165 -9.44 7.23 -16.48
CA ILE A 165 -10.49 6.21 -16.39
C ILE A 165 -11.56 6.61 -15.37
N SER A 166 -11.14 6.98 -14.15
CA SER A 166 -12.06 7.35 -13.05
C SER A 166 -12.88 8.60 -13.37
N PHE A 167 -12.27 9.59 -14.04
CA PHE A 167 -12.97 10.80 -14.48
C PHE A 167 -13.81 10.58 -15.75
N SER A 168 -13.43 9.65 -16.63
CA SER A 168 -14.23 9.28 -17.80
C SER A 168 -15.60 8.73 -17.39
N TYR A 169 -15.69 7.91 -16.33
CA TYR A 169 -16.97 7.44 -15.79
C TYR A 169 -17.81 8.55 -15.13
N THR A 170 -17.21 9.69 -14.80
CA THR A 170 -17.91 10.87 -14.29
C THR A 170 -18.51 11.69 -15.43
N LEU A 171 -17.85 11.76 -16.59
CA LEU A 171 -18.31 12.47 -17.78
C LEU A 171 -19.31 11.65 -18.60
N PHE A 172 -19.13 10.33 -18.66
CA PHE A 172 -20.04 9.38 -19.30
C PHE A 172 -20.56 8.40 -18.26
N PRO A 173 -21.63 8.75 -17.51
CA PRO A 173 -22.24 7.80 -16.59
C PRO A 173 -22.68 6.56 -17.38
N LYS A 174 -22.18 5.39 -16.99
CA LYS A 174 -22.67 4.10 -17.51
C LYS A 174 -24.18 4.07 -17.29
N LYS A 175 -24.94 4.15 -18.39
CA LYS A 175 -26.40 3.96 -18.36
C LYS A 175 -26.68 2.56 -17.81
N ALA A 176 -27.69 2.50 -16.95
CA ALA A 176 -28.23 1.24 -16.43
C ALA A 176 -28.79 0.39 -17.57
#